data_AF-C5XH27-F1
#
_entry.id   AF-C5XH27-F1
#
_cell.length_a   1.000
_cell.length_b   1.000
_cell.length_c   1.000
_cell.angle_alpha   90.00
_cell.angle_beta   90.00
_cell.angle_gamma   90.00
#
_symmetry.space_group_name_H-M   'P 1'
#
loop_
_entity.id
_entity.type
_entity.pdbx_description
1 polymer ?
#
loop_
_entity_poly.entity_id
_entity_poly.type
_entity_poly.pdbx_seq_one_letter_code
_entity_poly.pdbx_strand_id
1 'polypeptide(L)'
;MAITRIQPLSAHLHPRAATPSDDDPAAGKQQVYTVWMKSLVLSGHGCTVYGEDGRVAYRVDNYGCSRSHEAYVMDGDGRTLLKLLKKNFAAFETWKGYSYGTTGTAGMEQEESSKRWFSVQKARGILKKKGGPLDSGRAVATVCVGGEVYRIDGVPRKSEYRISGPDGEVVAETKRKQTESGVVLGDDVLSLTVGPSADAADRLLLVGLVVVCGLLSRCI
;
A
#
# COMPACT_ATOMS: atom_id res chain seq x y z
N MET A 1 50.03 15.95 -26.00
CA MET A 1 48.79 15.23 -25.63
C MET A 1 49.08 14.41 -24.39
N ALA A 2 48.58 14.84 -23.24
CA ALA A 2 48.79 14.17 -21.96
C ALA A 2 47.51 13.46 -21.54
N ILE A 3 47.60 12.14 -21.31
CA ILE A 3 46.49 11.30 -20.86
C ILE A 3 46.50 11.31 -19.32
N THR A 4 45.52 11.97 -18.73
CA THR A 4 45.32 11.99 -17.27
C THR A 4 44.51 10.76 -16.87
N ARG A 5 45.16 9.78 -16.23
CA ARG A 5 44.47 8.66 -15.56
C ARG A 5 43.98 9.13 -14.20
N ILE A 6 42.67 9.07 -13.98
CA ILE A 6 42.04 9.34 -12.69
C ILE A 6 42.01 8.01 -11.91
N GLN A 7 42.73 7.94 -10.79
CA GLN A 7 42.59 6.87 -9.80
C GLN A 7 41.53 7.28 -8.75
N PRO A 8 40.70 6.34 -8.26
CA PRO A 8 39.77 6.62 -7.17
C PRO A 8 40.51 6.70 -5.83
N LEU A 9 40.24 7.77 -5.07
CA LEU A 9 40.81 8.02 -3.74
C LEU A 9 40.08 7.16 -2.69
N SER A 10 40.85 6.35 -1.96
CA SER A 10 40.39 5.44 -0.91
C SER A 10 39.68 6.15 0.25
N ALA A 11 38.70 5.44 0.80
CA ALA A 11 37.89 5.80 1.96
C ALA A 11 38.74 6.05 3.22
N HIS A 12 38.55 7.23 3.82
CA HIS A 12 38.97 7.49 5.20
C HIS A 12 37.80 7.19 6.14
N LEU A 13 37.96 6.11 6.90
CA LEU A 13 37.22 5.82 8.12
C LEU A 13 37.49 6.94 9.15
N HIS A 14 36.43 7.48 9.75
CA HIS A 14 36.48 7.98 11.12
C HIS A 14 35.24 7.51 11.90
N PRO A 15 35.40 7.06 13.16
CA PRO A 15 34.35 6.42 13.93
C PRO A 15 33.72 7.37 14.98
N ARG A 16 32.64 6.85 15.59
CA ARG A 16 32.15 7.09 16.96
C ARG A 16 30.92 7.99 17.12
N ALA A 17 29.78 7.30 17.05
CA ALA A 17 28.68 7.29 18.02
C ALA A 17 28.52 8.55 18.89
N ALA A 18 27.58 9.40 18.49
CA ALA A 18 26.77 10.17 19.44
C ALA A 18 25.56 9.30 19.81
N THR A 19 25.42 9.02 21.10
CA THR A 19 24.24 8.40 21.71
C THR A 19 23.01 9.26 21.41
N PRO A 20 21.89 8.69 20.92
CA PRO A 20 20.62 9.40 20.94
C PRO A 20 20.16 9.49 22.39
N SER A 21 19.93 10.71 22.85
CA SER A 21 19.26 11.01 24.11
C SER A 21 17.91 10.30 24.15
N ASP A 22 17.66 9.58 25.25
CA ASP A 22 16.36 9.08 25.64
C ASP A 22 15.41 10.26 25.90
N ASP A 23 14.71 10.69 24.86
CA ASP A 23 13.47 11.46 24.99
C ASP A 23 12.36 10.66 24.30
N ASP A 24 11.78 9.74 25.08
CA ASP A 24 10.52 9.10 24.73
C ASP A 24 9.38 10.10 24.99
N PRO A 25 8.63 10.44 23.92
CA PRO A 25 7.21 10.16 24.01
C PRO A 25 6.77 9.37 22.78
N ALA A 26 6.66 8.06 22.95
CA ALA A 26 5.85 7.15 22.16
C ALA A 26 4.36 7.45 22.37
N ALA A 27 3.98 8.69 22.14
CA ALA A 27 2.63 9.08 21.82
C ALA A 27 2.52 9.08 20.30
N GLY A 28 2.18 7.92 19.75
CA GLY A 28 1.56 7.76 18.44
C GLY A 28 2.11 8.63 17.31
N LYS A 29 3.31 8.31 16.81
CA LYS A 29 3.78 8.90 15.55
C LYS A 29 3.06 8.26 14.38
N GLN A 30 2.49 9.09 13.53
CA GLN A 30 1.89 8.69 12.27
C GLN A 30 2.94 8.01 11.39
N GLN A 31 2.64 6.83 10.84
CA GLN A 31 3.60 6.11 10.00
C GLN A 31 3.44 6.55 8.55
N VAL A 32 4.52 6.98 7.92
CA VAL A 32 4.54 7.35 6.50
C VAL A 32 5.25 6.27 5.69
N TYR A 33 4.70 5.95 4.52
CA TYR A 33 5.28 5.08 3.53
C TYR A 33 5.36 5.78 2.18
N THR A 34 6.34 5.40 1.38
CA THR A 34 6.40 5.78 -0.04
C THR A 34 5.92 4.60 -0.88
N VAL A 35 4.78 4.75 -1.54
CA VAL A 35 4.24 3.75 -2.45
C VAL A 35 4.66 4.09 -3.86
N TRP A 36 5.48 3.24 -4.47
CA TRP A 36 5.91 3.37 -5.85
C TRP A 36 5.23 2.31 -6.72
N MET A 37 4.37 2.76 -7.63
CA MET A 37 3.52 1.93 -8.48
C MET A 37 4.26 1.38 -9.71
N LYS A 38 5.51 0.96 -9.51
CA LYS A 38 6.34 0.27 -10.50
C LYS A 38 6.88 -1.02 -9.89
N SER A 39 7.10 -2.02 -10.74
CA SER A 39 7.76 -3.26 -10.33
C SER A 39 9.27 -3.06 -10.18
N LEU A 40 9.86 -3.79 -9.24
CA LEU A 40 11.31 -3.96 -9.15
C LEU A 40 11.83 -4.98 -10.19
N VAL A 41 10.94 -5.83 -10.72
CA VAL A 41 11.28 -6.81 -11.75
C VAL A 41 11.20 -6.12 -13.13
N LEU A 42 12.27 -6.23 -13.91
CA LEU A 42 12.31 -5.74 -15.30
C LEU A 42 11.09 -6.26 -16.07
N SER A 43 10.34 -5.36 -16.72
CA SER A 43 9.10 -5.63 -17.46
C SER A 43 7.89 -6.13 -16.65
N GLY A 44 7.99 -6.17 -15.32
CA GLY A 44 6.89 -6.50 -14.44
C GLY A 44 5.95 -5.32 -14.21
N HIS A 45 4.67 -5.61 -13.97
CA HIS A 45 3.77 -4.67 -13.31
C HIS A 45 3.77 -5.00 -11.81
N GLY A 46 4.01 -3.98 -10.98
CA GLY A 46 4.36 -4.15 -9.56
C GLY A 46 4.02 -2.91 -8.74
N CYS A 47 4.08 -3.07 -7.42
CA CYS A 47 4.05 -1.97 -6.47
C CYS A 47 5.09 -2.24 -5.39
N THR A 48 5.85 -1.20 -5.01
CA THR A 48 6.84 -1.28 -3.93
C THR A 48 6.53 -0.23 -2.88
N VAL A 49 6.50 -0.63 -1.62
CA VAL A 49 6.23 0.26 -0.49
C VAL A 49 7.50 0.39 0.33
N TYR A 50 8.03 1.60 0.42
CA TYR A 50 9.21 1.93 1.20
C TYR A 50 8.82 2.54 2.54
N GLY A 51 9.52 2.15 3.60
CA GLY A 51 9.44 2.80 4.90
C GLY A 51 10.08 4.19 4.89
N GLU A 52 9.98 4.90 6.02
CA GLU A 52 10.65 6.20 6.22
C GLU A 52 12.18 6.09 6.19
N ASP A 53 12.71 4.91 6.52
CA ASP A 53 14.14 4.57 6.45
C ASP A 53 14.64 4.33 5.01
N GLY A 54 13.75 4.41 4.02
CA GLY A 54 14.05 4.16 2.61
C GLY A 54 14.24 2.69 2.27
N ARG A 55 14.03 1.76 3.21
CA ARG A 55 14.07 0.32 2.95
C ARG A 55 12.73 -0.16 2.41
N VAL A 56 12.74 -1.27 1.68
CA VAL A 56 11.52 -1.93 1.20
C VAL A 56 10.79 -2.52 2.40
N ALA A 57 9.65 -1.94 2.74
CA ALA A 57 8.76 -2.45 3.78
C ALA A 57 7.87 -3.56 3.21
N TYR A 58 7.32 -3.34 2.01
CA TYR A 58 6.51 -4.32 1.30
C TYR A 58 6.79 -4.29 -0.20
N ARG A 59 6.67 -5.44 -0.85
CA ARG A 59 6.68 -5.55 -2.31
C ARG A 59 5.48 -6.33 -2.79
N VAL A 60 5.02 -5.97 -3.99
CA VAL A 60 3.88 -6.60 -4.63
C VAL A 60 4.26 -7.05 -6.03
N ASP A 61 4.24 -8.36 -6.23
CA ASP A 61 4.47 -8.98 -7.52
C ASP A 61 3.14 -9.23 -8.25
N ASN A 62 3.22 -9.36 -9.58
CA ASN A 62 2.07 -9.64 -10.47
C ASN A 62 0.94 -8.59 -10.38
N TYR A 63 1.29 -7.35 -10.03
CA TYR A 63 0.36 -6.25 -9.83
C TYR A 63 -0.08 -5.66 -11.16
N GLY A 64 -1.34 -5.80 -11.59
CA GLY A 64 -1.84 -5.14 -12.80
C GLY A 64 -1.62 -5.91 -14.10
N CYS A 65 -1.31 -7.20 -14.04
CA CYS A 65 -1.49 -8.09 -15.18
C CYS A 65 -3.00 -8.29 -15.40
N SER A 66 -3.53 -7.89 -16.57
CA SER A 66 -4.96 -8.00 -16.91
C SER A 66 -5.52 -9.42 -16.85
N ARG A 67 -4.62 -10.43 -16.88
CA ARG A 67 -4.96 -11.86 -16.79
C ARG A 67 -4.71 -12.44 -15.40
N SER A 68 -4.07 -11.70 -14.49
CA SER A 68 -3.87 -12.20 -13.13
C SER A 68 -5.10 -11.91 -12.29
N HIS A 69 -5.66 -12.98 -11.72
CA HIS A 69 -6.68 -12.90 -10.69
C HIS A 69 -6.07 -12.81 -9.30
N GLU A 70 -4.74 -12.78 -9.18
CA GLU A 70 -4.03 -12.87 -7.90
C GLU A 70 -2.91 -11.84 -7.81
N ALA A 71 -2.72 -11.29 -6.62
CA ALA A 71 -1.57 -10.45 -6.27
C ALA A 71 -1.09 -10.83 -4.85
N TYR A 72 0.20 -10.64 -4.59
CA TYR A 72 0.81 -11.05 -3.33
C TYR A 72 1.55 -9.87 -2.72
N VAL A 73 1.23 -9.54 -1.47
CA VAL A 73 2.03 -8.60 -0.68
C VAL A 73 3.04 -9.41 0.12
N MET A 74 4.31 -9.10 -0.08
CA MET A 74 5.45 -9.73 0.58
C MET A 74 6.22 -8.71 1.41
N ASP A 75 6.99 -9.19 2.39
CA ASP A 75 8.00 -8.38 3.07
C ASP A 75 9.24 -8.09 2.19
N GLY A 76 10.22 -7.39 2.75
CA GLY A 76 11.49 -7.08 2.08
C GLY A 76 12.29 -8.32 1.67
N ASP A 77 12.17 -9.43 2.41
CA ASP A 77 12.89 -10.69 2.13
C ASP A 77 12.16 -11.55 1.08
N GLY A 78 10.86 -11.36 0.90
CA GLY A 78 10.04 -12.09 -0.05
C GLY A 78 9.09 -13.10 0.52
N ARG A 79 8.87 -13.07 1.83
CA ARG A 79 7.88 -13.92 2.46
C ARG A 79 6.51 -13.31 2.20
N THR A 80 5.60 -14.13 1.67
CA THR A 80 4.23 -13.72 1.42
C THR A 80 3.49 -13.48 2.74
N LEU A 81 2.98 -12.26 2.90
CA LEU A 81 2.20 -11.85 4.06
C LEU A 81 0.69 -11.86 3.76
N LEU A 82 0.32 -11.54 2.51
CA LEU A 82 -1.08 -11.42 2.09
C LEU A 82 -1.27 -11.92 0.65
N LYS A 83 -2.23 -12.82 0.43
CA LYS A 83 -2.77 -13.15 -0.90
C LYS A 83 -4.02 -12.31 -1.17
N LEU A 84 -4.03 -11.63 -2.30
CA LEU A 84 -5.16 -10.88 -2.83
C LEU A 84 -5.75 -11.64 -4.01
N LEU A 85 -7.04 -11.98 -3.95
CA LEU A 85 -7.73 -12.76 -4.98
C LEU A 85 -8.92 -11.97 -5.54
N LYS A 86 -8.89 -11.72 -6.85
CA LYS A 86 -9.99 -11.14 -7.62
C LYS A 86 -11.02 -12.22 -7.93
N LYS A 87 -12.27 -11.98 -7.52
CA LYS A 87 -13.44 -12.76 -7.91
C LYS A 87 -14.39 -11.88 -8.71
N ASN A 88 -14.71 -12.31 -9.93
CA ASN A 88 -15.71 -11.68 -10.77
C ASN A 88 -17.04 -12.40 -10.56
N PHE A 89 -18.05 -11.70 -10.05
CA PHE A 89 -19.40 -12.22 -9.92
C PHE A 89 -20.33 -11.41 -10.80
N ALA A 90 -20.70 -11.96 -11.96
CA ALA A 90 -21.56 -11.31 -12.95
C ALA A 90 -21.16 -9.84 -13.22
N ALA A 91 -21.83 -8.89 -12.57
CA ALA A 91 -21.62 -7.45 -12.73
C ALA A 91 -20.82 -6.78 -11.59
N PHE A 92 -20.21 -7.53 -10.68
CA PHE A 92 -19.40 -7.00 -9.57
C PHE A 92 -17.98 -7.57 -9.61
N GLU A 93 -17.00 -6.67 -9.46
CA GLU A 93 -15.62 -7.04 -9.16
C GLU A 93 -15.41 -6.94 -7.64
N THR A 94 -14.98 -8.05 -7.04
CA THR A 94 -14.66 -8.15 -5.63
C THR A 94 -13.24 -8.69 -5.45
N TRP A 95 -12.46 -8.06 -4.58
CA TRP A 95 -11.17 -8.56 -4.13
C TRP A 95 -11.30 -9.15 -2.74
N LYS A 96 -10.60 -10.25 -2.47
CA LYS A 96 -10.53 -10.91 -1.15
C LYS A 96 -9.09 -10.97 -0.69
N GLY A 97 -8.84 -10.61 0.57
CA GLY A 97 -7.53 -10.70 1.21
C GLY A 97 -7.47 -11.88 2.16
N TYR A 98 -6.37 -12.63 2.10
CA TYR A 98 -6.06 -13.78 2.94
C TYR A 98 -4.68 -13.58 3.57
N SER A 99 -4.61 -13.43 4.89
CA SER A 99 -3.34 -13.30 5.59
C SER A 99 -2.67 -14.66 5.76
N TYR A 100 -1.35 -14.68 5.62
CA TYR A 100 -0.53 -15.79 6.06
C TYR A 100 -0.01 -15.44 7.45
N GLY A 101 -0.47 -16.17 8.47
CA GLY A 101 0.04 -15.97 9.83
C GLY A 101 1.53 -16.35 9.91
N THR A 102 2.28 -15.69 10.79
CA THR A 102 3.69 -15.99 11.09
C THR A 102 3.90 -17.36 11.76
N THR A 103 2.86 -18.18 11.90
CA THR A 103 2.97 -19.54 12.44
C THR A 103 3.38 -20.48 11.31
N GLY A 104 4.69 -20.75 11.24
CA GLY A 104 5.28 -21.54 10.20
C GLY A 104 4.72 -22.96 10.11
N THR A 105 4.37 -23.34 8.89
CA THR A 105 4.79 -24.60 8.26
C THR A 105 4.59 -24.43 6.75
N ALA A 106 5.70 -24.49 6.01
CA ALA A 106 5.66 -24.57 4.56
C ALA A 106 4.97 -25.87 4.15
N GLY A 107 3.83 -25.76 3.48
CA GLY A 107 3.12 -26.89 2.89
C GLY A 107 2.07 -26.37 1.91
N MET A 108 2.13 -26.86 0.68
CA MET A 108 1.27 -26.50 -0.47
C MET A 108 -0.23 -26.83 -0.28
N GLU A 109 -0.69 -27.13 0.94
CA GLU A 109 -2.05 -27.57 1.26
C GLU A 109 -2.85 -26.53 2.08
N GLN A 110 -2.31 -25.33 2.26
CA GLN A 110 -2.97 -24.23 2.98
C GLN A 110 -3.69 -23.23 2.03
N GLU A 111 -4.15 -23.66 0.86
CA GLU A 111 -4.94 -22.78 -0.03
C GLU A 111 -6.44 -22.76 0.30
N GLU A 112 -6.99 -23.82 0.91
CA GLU A 112 -8.45 -23.92 1.14
C GLU A 112 -8.90 -23.53 2.56
N SER A 113 -7.99 -23.44 3.53
CA SER A 113 -8.33 -23.20 4.94
C SER A 113 -7.91 -21.85 5.51
N SER A 114 -7.20 -21.00 4.73
CA SER A 114 -6.91 -19.63 5.17
C SER A 114 -8.22 -18.85 5.27
N LYS A 115 -8.62 -18.54 6.50
CA LYS A 115 -9.81 -17.74 6.80
C LYS A 115 -9.65 -16.39 6.10
N ARG A 116 -10.63 -16.04 5.25
CA ARG A 116 -10.70 -14.72 4.60
C ARG A 116 -10.57 -13.63 5.66
N TRP A 117 -9.57 -12.76 5.47
CA TRP A 117 -9.32 -11.66 6.39
C TRP A 117 -10.20 -10.45 6.05
N PHE A 118 -10.29 -10.09 4.76
CA PHE A 118 -11.14 -8.99 4.31
C PHE A 118 -11.68 -9.20 2.89
N SER A 119 -12.64 -8.36 2.48
CA SER A 119 -12.96 -8.15 1.07
C SER A 119 -13.11 -6.69 0.73
N VAL A 120 -12.85 -6.35 -0.52
CA VAL A 120 -13.10 -5.04 -1.11
C VAL A 120 -14.07 -5.21 -2.26
N GLN A 121 -15.15 -4.43 -2.27
CA GLN A 121 -16.08 -4.37 -3.37
C GLN A 121 -16.07 -2.97 -3.97
N LYS A 122 -15.91 -2.88 -5.30
CA LYS A 122 -15.98 -1.59 -6.01
C LYS A 122 -17.37 -0.98 -5.82
N ALA A 123 -17.42 0.28 -5.41
CA ALA A 123 -18.67 1.00 -5.29
C ALA A 123 -19.26 1.19 -6.69
N ARG A 124 -20.47 0.68 -6.91
CA ARG A 124 -21.22 1.01 -8.11
C ARG A 124 -21.59 2.48 -8.04
N GLY A 125 -21.59 3.17 -9.18
CA GLY A 125 -22.04 4.55 -9.24
C GLY A 125 -23.44 4.66 -8.67
N ILE A 126 -23.52 5.13 -7.43
CA ILE A 126 -24.78 5.57 -6.85
C ILE A 126 -25.25 6.67 -7.78
N LEU A 127 -26.40 6.41 -8.40
CA LEU A 127 -27.18 7.36 -9.19
C LEU A 127 -27.11 8.71 -8.47
N LYS A 128 -26.72 9.76 -9.21
CA LYS A 128 -26.63 11.14 -8.71
C LYS A 128 -27.83 11.44 -7.80
N LYS A 129 -27.63 11.55 -6.48
CA LYS A 129 -28.57 12.34 -5.67
C LYS A 129 -28.33 13.79 -6.09
N LYS A 130 -29.23 14.33 -6.92
CA LYS A 130 -29.30 15.77 -7.18
C LYS A 130 -29.50 16.46 -5.82
N GLY A 131 -28.59 17.36 -5.46
CA GLY A 131 -28.78 18.31 -4.37
C GLY A 131 -27.99 17.98 -3.11
N GLY A 132 -26.78 18.54 -3.01
CA GLY A 132 -25.99 18.62 -1.78
C GLY A 132 -24.75 19.48 -2.07
N PRO A 133 -24.38 20.45 -1.22
CA PRO A 133 -23.24 21.33 -1.46
C PRO A 133 -21.92 20.54 -1.49
N LEU A 134 -21.04 20.95 -2.41
CA LEU A 134 -19.61 20.64 -2.58
C LEU A 134 -18.93 19.61 -1.63
N ASP A 135 -18.18 18.68 -2.22
CA ASP A 135 -16.97 18.05 -1.68
C ASP A 135 -17.00 16.85 -0.71
N SER A 136 -18.10 16.10 -0.62
CA SER A 136 -18.01 14.73 -0.07
C SER A 136 -17.72 13.73 -1.18
N GLY A 137 -16.45 13.33 -1.27
CA GLY A 137 -15.90 12.40 -2.26
C GLY A 137 -16.76 11.16 -2.49
N ARG A 138 -16.89 10.77 -3.77
CA ARG A 138 -17.63 9.56 -4.14
C ARG A 138 -16.84 8.35 -3.67
N ALA A 139 -17.43 7.53 -2.80
CA ALA A 139 -16.86 6.24 -2.41
C ALA A 139 -16.47 5.44 -3.67
N VAL A 140 -15.22 4.97 -3.70
CA VAL A 140 -14.64 4.17 -4.77
C VAL A 140 -14.81 2.68 -4.45
N ALA A 141 -14.74 2.31 -3.17
CA ALA A 141 -14.93 0.95 -2.71
C ALA A 141 -15.41 0.88 -1.26
N THR A 142 -15.97 -0.27 -0.90
CA THR A 142 -16.34 -0.64 0.46
C THR A 142 -15.56 -1.87 0.87
N VAL A 143 -15.02 -1.88 2.08
CA VAL A 143 -14.23 -2.98 2.62
C VAL A 143 -14.97 -3.60 3.79
N CYS A 144 -14.99 -4.93 3.87
CA CYS A 144 -15.50 -5.64 5.04
C CYS A 144 -14.37 -6.42 5.71
N VAL A 145 -14.15 -6.18 7.00
CA VAL A 145 -13.11 -6.82 7.83
C VAL A 145 -13.78 -7.28 9.12
N GLY A 146 -13.85 -8.59 9.37
CA GLY A 146 -14.41 -9.12 10.63
C GLY A 146 -15.87 -8.76 10.96
N GLY A 147 -16.64 -8.21 10.01
CA GLY A 147 -18.00 -7.70 10.24
C GLY A 147 -18.08 -6.17 10.16
N GLU A 148 -16.96 -5.50 10.39
CA GLU A 148 -16.82 -4.05 10.31
C GLU A 148 -16.66 -3.56 8.87
N VAL A 149 -17.12 -2.35 8.60
CA VAL A 149 -17.15 -1.77 7.25
C VAL A 149 -16.28 -0.53 7.18
N TYR A 150 -15.24 -0.58 6.34
CA TYR A 150 -14.40 0.57 6.02
C TYR A 150 -14.83 1.16 4.68
N ARG A 151 -14.61 2.46 4.52
CA ARG A 151 -14.88 3.19 3.28
C ARG A 151 -13.60 3.64 2.62
N ILE A 152 -13.52 3.47 1.31
CA ILE A 152 -12.44 4.00 0.50
C ILE A 152 -13.03 5.10 -0.37
N ASP A 153 -12.68 6.33 -0.04
CA ASP A 153 -13.05 7.52 -0.80
C ASP A 153 -11.88 7.96 -1.67
N GLY A 154 -12.20 8.52 -2.83
CA GLY A 154 -11.18 8.99 -3.76
C GLY A 154 -11.79 9.42 -5.07
N VAL A 155 -10.95 9.95 -5.96
CA VAL A 155 -11.37 10.31 -7.31
C VAL A 155 -10.99 9.16 -8.24
N PRO A 156 -11.95 8.58 -8.99
CA PRO A 156 -11.63 7.55 -9.98
C PRO A 156 -10.52 8.04 -10.93
N ARG A 157 -9.55 7.18 -11.23
CA ARG A 157 -8.36 7.47 -12.06
C ARG A 157 -7.32 8.40 -11.44
N LYS A 158 -7.54 8.96 -10.25
CA LYS A 158 -6.46 9.57 -9.45
C LYS A 158 -5.89 8.54 -8.48
N SER A 159 -4.63 8.72 -8.11
CA SER A 159 -3.94 7.88 -7.14
C SER A 159 -4.11 8.35 -5.69
N GLU A 160 -5.09 9.23 -5.44
CA GLU A 160 -5.36 9.81 -4.13
C GLU A 160 -6.61 9.18 -3.52
N TYR A 161 -6.42 8.50 -2.40
CA TYR A 161 -7.46 7.77 -1.68
C TYR A 161 -7.40 8.07 -0.19
N ARG A 162 -8.57 8.07 0.44
CA ARG A 162 -8.75 8.13 1.88
C ARG A 162 -9.47 6.87 2.34
N ILE A 163 -8.92 6.20 3.33
CA ILE A 163 -9.51 5.03 3.96
C ILE A 163 -10.03 5.46 5.31
N SER A 164 -11.34 5.36 5.47
CA SER A 164 -12.03 5.67 6.72
C SER A 164 -12.48 4.38 7.40
N GLY A 165 -12.28 4.31 8.70
CA GLY A 165 -12.72 3.20 9.53
C GLY A 165 -14.23 3.18 9.76
N PRO A 166 -14.71 2.24 10.59
CA PRO A 166 -16.13 2.06 10.88
C PRO A 166 -16.77 3.29 11.54
N ASP A 167 -16.01 4.00 12.37
CA ASP A 167 -16.47 5.21 13.10
C ASP A 167 -16.35 6.48 12.23
N GLY A 168 -15.87 6.35 10.99
CA GLY A 168 -15.69 7.44 10.03
C GLY A 168 -14.37 8.21 10.18
N GLU A 169 -13.52 7.80 11.10
CA GLU A 169 -12.17 8.29 11.30
C GLU A 169 -11.24 7.89 10.15
N VAL A 170 -10.32 8.78 9.76
CA VAL A 170 -9.37 8.50 8.68
C VAL A 170 -8.21 7.66 9.23
N VAL A 171 -8.17 6.39 8.85
CA VAL A 171 -7.13 5.45 9.27
C VAL A 171 -5.93 5.43 8.32
N ALA A 172 -6.15 5.79 7.05
CA ALA A 172 -5.07 5.99 6.10
C ALA A 172 -5.43 7.00 5.01
N GLU A 173 -4.41 7.68 4.49
CA GLU A 173 -4.53 8.59 3.35
C GLU A 173 -3.38 8.37 2.38
N THR A 174 -3.67 8.44 1.09
CA THR A 174 -2.68 8.38 0.01
C THR A 174 -2.73 9.68 -0.79
N LYS A 175 -1.57 10.28 -1.01
CA LYS A 175 -1.39 11.51 -1.79
C LYS A 175 -0.22 11.36 -2.74
N ARG A 176 -0.19 12.16 -3.81
CA ARG A 176 1.00 12.23 -4.67
C ARG A 176 2.19 12.70 -3.84
N LYS A 177 3.33 11.99 -3.93
CA LYS A 177 4.49 12.29 -3.10
C LYS A 177 5.11 13.62 -3.54
N GLN A 178 5.36 14.49 -2.56
CA GLN A 178 6.07 15.74 -2.72
C GLN A 178 7.40 15.64 -1.95
N THR A 179 8.47 16.14 -2.55
CA THR A 179 9.76 16.28 -1.87
C THR A 179 9.71 17.44 -0.87
N GLU A 180 10.64 17.47 0.09
CA GLU A 180 10.76 18.58 1.05
C GLU A 180 10.96 19.95 0.37
N SER A 181 11.63 19.96 -0.79
CA SER A 181 11.79 21.15 -1.64
C SER A 181 10.53 21.59 -2.38
N GLY A 182 9.43 20.86 -2.23
CA GLY A 182 8.15 21.16 -2.86
C GLY A 182 7.95 20.53 -4.26
N VAL A 183 8.95 19.83 -4.81
CA VAL A 183 8.80 19.15 -6.11
C VAL A 183 7.84 17.97 -5.99
N VAL A 184 6.80 17.96 -6.82
CA VAL A 184 5.83 16.86 -6.91
C VAL A 184 6.39 15.76 -7.81
N LEU A 185 6.51 14.54 -7.28
CA LEU A 185 7.01 13.37 -8.02
C LEU A 185 5.96 12.85 -9.02
N GLY A 186 6.23 11.79 -9.78
CA GLY A 186 5.25 11.25 -10.75
C GLY A 186 3.94 10.77 -10.12
N ASP A 187 2.88 10.61 -10.93
CA ASP A 187 1.58 10.05 -10.47
C ASP A 187 1.68 8.57 -10.03
N ASP A 188 2.83 7.94 -10.29
CA ASP A 188 3.22 6.61 -9.86
C ASP A 188 3.92 6.60 -8.49
N VAL A 189 4.22 7.76 -7.89
CA VAL A 189 4.87 7.85 -6.57
C VAL A 189 3.94 8.54 -5.57
N LEU A 190 3.54 7.82 -4.54
CA LEU A 190 2.56 8.26 -3.55
C LEU A 190 3.17 8.26 -2.15
N SER A 191 2.69 9.15 -1.30
CA SER A 191 2.85 9.10 0.15
C SER A 191 1.62 8.41 0.72
N LEU A 192 1.80 7.29 1.42
CA LEU A 192 0.78 6.62 2.21
C LEU A 192 1.02 6.97 3.68
N THR A 193 0.05 7.60 4.29
CA THR A 193 0.08 8.02 5.68
C THR A 193 -0.90 7.16 6.47
N VAL A 194 -0.42 6.46 7.49
CA VAL A 194 -1.18 5.53 8.33
C VAL A 194 -1.30 6.07 9.74
N GLY A 195 -2.50 5.95 10.31
CA GLY A 195 -2.81 6.41 11.66
C GLY A 195 -1.84 5.86 12.74
N PRO A 196 -1.58 6.65 13.78
CA PRO A 196 -0.52 6.40 14.76
C PRO A 196 -0.71 5.18 15.68
N SER A 197 -1.90 4.58 15.69
CA SER A 197 -2.27 3.45 16.54
C SER A 197 -2.29 2.10 15.81
N ALA A 198 -1.91 2.06 14.52
CA ALA A 198 -1.99 0.84 13.72
C ALA A 198 -0.91 -0.15 14.14
N ASP A 199 -1.33 -1.35 14.58
CA ASP A 199 -0.41 -2.45 14.83
C ASP A 199 0.18 -3.03 13.51
N ALA A 200 1.00 -4.07 13.60
CA ALA A 200 1.60 -4.67 12.39
C ALA A 200 0.55 -5.27 11.43
N ALA A 201 -0.56 -5.80 11.96
CA ALA A 201 -1.64 -6.37 11.16
C ALA A 201 -2.46 -5.25 10.51
N ASP A 202 -2.78 -4.18 11.23
CA ASP A 202 -3.48 -3.00 10.69
C ASP A 202 -2.67 -2.34 9.57
N ARG A 203 -1.35 -2.19 9.76
CA ARG A 203 -0.47 -1.67 8.70
C ARG A 203 -0.50 -2.55 7.46
N LEU A 204 -0.42 -3.88 7.63
CA LEU A 204 -0.51 -4.82 6.51
C LEU A 204 -1.89 -4.76 5.82
N LEU A 205 -2.98 -4.63 6.58
CA LEU A 205 -4.33 -4.45 6.06
C LEU A 205 -4.40 -3.19 5.20
N LEU A 206 -4.00 -2.04 5.74
CA LEU A 206 -4.06 -0.74 5.06
C LEU A 206 -3.20 -0.73 3.79
N VAL A 207 -2.00 -1.31 3.84
CA VAL A 207 -1.16 -1.53 2.64
C VAL A 207 -1.91 -2.40 1.62
N GLY A 208 -2.48 -3.52 2.04
CA GLY A 208 -3.29 -4.39 1.18
C GLY A 208 -4.46 -3.66 0.52
N LEU A 209 -5.15 -2.78 1.25
CA LEU A 209 -6.24 -1.98 0.71
C LEU A 209 -5.75 -0.98 -0.34
N VAL A 210 -4.62 -0.29 -0.11
CA VAL A 210 -4.02 0.64 -1.08
C VAL A 210 -3.61 -0.09 -2.37
N VAL A 211 -3.05 -1.30 -2.23
CA VAL A 211 -2.71 -2.17 -3.36
C VAL A 211 -3.97 -2.47 -4.19
N VAL A 212 -5.05 -2.92 -3.54
CA VAL A 212 -6.34 -3.17 -4.20
C VAL A 212 -6.89 -1.91 -4.87
N CYS A 213 -6.78 -0.73 -4.25
CA CYS A 213 -7.23 0.54 -4.85
C CYS A 213 -6.56 0.80 -6.19
N GLY A 214 -5.24 0.67 -6.26
CA GLY A 214 -4.54 0.87 -7.52
C GLY A 214 -4.83 -0.23 -8.55
N LEU A 215 -5.21 -1.46 -8.14
CA LEU A 215 -5.68 -2.51 -9.05
C LEU A 215 -7.05 -2.15 -9.64
N LEU A 216 -7.97 -1.64 -8.80
CA LEU A 216 -9.30 -1.20 -9.21
C LEU A 216 -9.28 0.00 -10.19
N SER A 217 -8.24 0.83 -10.11
CA SER A 217 -8.06 2.03 -10.94
C SER A 217 -7.33 1.78 -12.25
N ARG A 218 -6.63 0.65 -12.41
CA ARG A 218 -5.88 0.30 -13.64
C ARG A 218 -6.63 -0.66 -14.57
N CYS A 219 -7.70 -1.31 -14.12
CA CYS A 219 -8.49 -2.24 -14.93
C CYS A 219 -9.60 -1.57 -15.79
N ILE A 220 -9.47 -0.29 -16.19
CA ILE A 220 -10.41 0.38 -17.12
C ILE A 220 -9.64 1.07 -18.24
#